data_AF-A0A936SPY3-F1
#
_entry.id   AF-A0A936SPY3-F1
#
_cell.length_a   1.000
_cell.length_b   1.000
_cell.length_c   1.000
_cell.angle_alpha   90.00
_cell.angle_beta   90.00
_cell.angle_gamma   90.00
#
_symmetry.space_group_name_H-M   'P 1'
#
loop_
_entity.id
_entity.type
_entity.pdbx_description
1 polymer ?
#
loop_
_entity_poly.entity_id
_entity_poly.type
_entity_poly.pdbx_seq_one_letter_code
_entity_poly.pdbx_strand_id
1 'polypeptide(L)'
;MDMEQRGIYAIECRVNQYRYVGGTITSFKKRHKNHLSTLAHNNHHSPALQSDWNIYGADVFTFRILEVVDDKDLIPDREVYWMNELQPEYNGKYVAIGYGGKKFARARTW
;
A
#
# COMPACT_ATOMS: atom_id res chain seq x y z
N MET A 1 0.49 7.66 -18.94
CA MET A 1 -0.33 6.55 -19.45
C MET A 1 -0.71 5.62 -18.30
N ASP A 2 0.21 5.23 -17.42
CA ASP A 2 -0.13 4.30 -16.33
C ASP A 2 -0.83 4.91 -15.13
N MET A 3 -0.59 6.19 -14.83
CA MET A 3 -1.22 6.84 -13.67
C MET A 3 -2.75 6.92 -13.74
N GLU A 4 -3.36 6.80 -14.92
CA GLU A 4 -4.82 6.76 -15.10
C GLU A 4 -5.38 5.33 -15.00
N GLN A 5 -4.51 4.32 -14.91
CA GLN A 5 -4.88 2.91 -14.81
C GLN A 5 -5.06 2.46 -13.36
N ARG A 6 -5.45 1.20 -13.19
CA ARG A 6 -5.73 0.55 -11.90
C ARG A 6 -4.73 -0.59 -11.64
N GLY A 7 -4.63 -1.06 -10.41
CA GLY A 7 -3.73 -2.16 -10.06
C GLY A 7 -3.02 -1.94 -8.73
N ILE A 8 -1.81 -2.47 -8.61
CA ILE A 8 -1.00 -2.53 -7.39
C ILE A 8 0.13 -1.50 -7.42
N TYR A 9 0.34 -0.82 -6.30
CA TYR A 9 1.38 0.19 -6.12
C TYR A 9 2.08 0.02 -4.78
N ALA A 10 3.22 0.69 -4.66
CA ALA A 10 3.94 0.89 -3.42
C ALA A 10 4.16 2.38 -3.12
N ILE A 11 4.22 2.73 -1.83
CA ILE A 11 4.75 3.99 -1.32
C ILE A 11 6.02 3.65 -0.55
N GLU A 12 7.17 4.14 -1.02
CA GLU A 12 8.50 3.77 -0.50
C GLU A 12 9.17 4.99 0.15
N CYS A 13 9.69 4.83 1.36
CA CYS A 13 10.49 5.84 2.05
C CYS A 13 11.97 5.63 1.73
N ARG A 14 12.62 6.64 1.16
CA ARG A 14 14.03 6.53 0.75
C ARG A 14 15.02 6.54 1.92
N VAL A 15 14.61 6.97 3.11
CA VAL A 15 15.49 7.07 4.28
C VAL A 15 15.67 5.71 4.95
N ASN A 16 14.57 5.01 5.26
CA ASN A 16 14.61 3.71 5.94
C ASN A 16 14.33 2.52 5.03
N GLN A 17 14.04 2.76 3.74
CA GLN A 17 13.72 1.74 2.74
C GLN A 17 12.43 0.94 3.02
N TYR A 18 11.59 1.46 3.93
CA TYR A 18 10.32 0.85 4.24
C TYR A 18 9.28 1.18 3.18
N ARG A 19 8.30 0.29 3.03
CA ARG A 19 7.27 0.45 2.02
C ARG A 19 5.87 0.10 2.52
N TYR A 20 4.90 0.73 1.87
CA TYR A 20 3.48 0.42 1.94
C TYR A 20 3.04 -0.13 0.59
N VAL A 21 2.30 -1.23 0.54
CA VAL A 21 1.70 -1.81 -0.66
C VAL A 21 0.19 -1.68 -0.58
N GLY A 22 -0.44 -1.33 -1.71
CA GLY A 22 -1.89 -1.33 -1.81
C GLY A 22 -2.39 -1.45 -3.24
N GLY A 23 -3.66 -1.78 -3.38
CA GLY A 23 -4.39 -1.83 -4.64
C GLY A 23 -5.33 -0.63 -4.83
N THR A 24 -5.68 -0.36 -6.09
CA THR A 24 -6.74 0.59 -6.45
C THR A 24 -7.52 0.09 -7.65
N ILE A 25 -8.85 0.11 -7.55
CA ILE A 25 -9.77 -0.24 -8.64
C ILE A 25 -10.12 0.96 -9.54
N THR A 26 -9.76 2.19 -9.12
CA THR A 26 -10.16 3.43 -9.80
C THR A 26 -9.06 3.95 -10.71
N SER A 27 -8.12 4.71 -10.16
CA SER A 27 -6.86 5.01 -10.82
C SER A 27 -5.74 5.23 -9.80
N PHE A 28 -4.49 4.99 -10.22
CA PHE A 28 -3.31 5.28 -9.40
C PHE A 28 -3.22 6.76 -9.03
N LYS A 29 -3.53 7.67 -9.97
CA LYS A 29 -3.54 9.11 -9.73
C LYS A 29 -4.52 9.53 -8.63
N LYS A 30 -5.75 9.01 -8.68
CA LYS A 30 -6.75 9.32 -7.64
C LYS A 30 -6.31 8.76 -6.29
N ARG A 31 -5.78 7.54 -6.28
CA ARG A 31 -5.31 6.89 -5.05
C ARG A 31 -4.11 7.61 -4.44
N HIS A 32 -3.14 7.99 -5.26
CA HIS A 32 -1.96 8.75 -4.85
C HIS A 32 -2.34 10.10 -4.24
N LYS A 33 -3.22 10.88 -4.90
CA LYS A 33 -3.75 12.13 -4.34
C LYS A 33 -4.45 11.92 -3.00
N ASN A 34 -5.23 10.85 -2.86
CA ASN A 34 -5.89 10.53 -1.59
C ASN A 34 -4.87 10.25 -0.47
N HIS A 35 -3.83 9.46 -0.74
CA HIS A 35 -2.75 9.22 0.24
C HIS A 35 -2.04 10.50 0.65
N LEU A 36 -1.63 11.33 -0.32
CA LEU A 36 -0.97 12.61 -0.02
C LEU A 36 -1.85 13.50 0.86
N SER A 37 -3.14 13.58 0.53
CA SER A 37 -4.10 14.34 1.32
C SER A 37 -4.23 13.78 2.74
N THR A 38 -4.46 12.48 2.91
CA THR A 38 -4.64 11.91 4.25
C THR A 38 -3.37 11.98 5.09
N LEU A 39 -2.19 11.79 4.48
CA LEU A 39 -0.90 11.94 5.16
C LEU A 39 -0.64 13.38 5.61
N ALA A 40 -0.91 14.36 4.74
CA ALA A 40 -0.77 15.78 5.07
C ALA A 40 -1.70 16.23 6.21
N HIS A 41 -2.88 15.61 6.32
CA HIS A 41 -3.87 15.91 7.36
C HIS A 41 -3.78 14.97 8.57
N ASN A 42 -2.71 14.20 8.73
CA ASN A 42 -2.53 13.26 9.85
C ASN A 42 -3.67 12.24 10.03
N ASN A 43 -4.26 11.79 8.93
CA ASN A 43 -5.42 10.91 8.91
C ASN A 43 -5.20 9.67 8.01
N HIS A 44 -3.95 9.29 7.78
CA HIS A 44 -3.64 8.09 7.01
C HIS A 44 -3.90 6.82 7.84
N HIS A 45 -4.45 5.77 7.21
CA HIS A 45 -4.88 4.54 7.89
C HIS A 45 -3.74 3.65 8.36
N SER A 46 -2.53 3.81 7.83
CA SER A 46 -1.31 3.16 8.35
C SER A 46 -0.62 4.12 9.33
N PRO A 47 -0.63 3.82 10.65
CA PRO A 47 0.02 4.65 11.65
C PRO A 47 1.54 4.69 11.48
N ALA A 48 2.15 3.59 11.04
CA ALA A 48 3.59 3.52 10.79
C ALA A 48 4.00 4.44 9.64
N LEU A 49 3.28 4.39 8.51
CA LEU A 49 3.53 5.32 7.39
C LEU A 49 3.28 6.76 7.80
N GLN A 50 2.22 7.04 8.56
CA GLN A 50 1.91 8.40 9.03
C GLN A 50 3.02 8.94 9.94
N SER A 51 3.51 8.13 10.87
CA SER A 51 4.58 8.51 11.78
C SER A 51 5.85 8.88 11.00
N ASP A 52 6.27 8.02 10.07
CA ASP A 52 7.48 8.27 9.29
C ASP A 52 7.29 9.45 8.32
N TRP A 53 6.10 9.64 7.77
CA TRP A 53 5.76 10.82 6.97
C TRP A 53 5.94 12.12 7.77
N ASN A 54 5.54 12.11 9.04
CA ASN A 54 5.68 13.27 9.93
C ASN A 54 7.15 13.51 10.32
N ILE A 55 7.94 12.45 10.45
CA ILE A 55 9.35 12.53 10.85
C ILE A 55 10.23 12.99 9.69
N TYR A 56 10.10 12.34 8.52
CA TYR A 56 11.02 12.55 7.40
C TYR A 56 10.51 13.56 6.39
N GLY A 57 9.22 13.90 6.39
CA GLY A 57 8.63 14.79 5.41
C GLY A 57 8.25 14.09 4.09
N ALA A 58 7.46 14.79 3.29
CA ALA A 58 6.85 14.24 2.07
C ALA A 58 7.85 13.95 0.94
N ASP A 59 8.97 14.66 0.91
CA ASP A 59 9.93 14.66 -0.18
C ASP A 59 10.69 13.33 -0.29
N VAL A 60 10.87 12.60 0.82
CA VAL A 60 11.59 11.32 0.81
C VAL A 60 10.72 10.15 0.35
N PHE A 61 9.40 10.32 0.23
CA PHE A 61 8.47 9.27 -0.17
C PHE A 61 8.24 9.25 -1.67
N THR A 62 8.17 8.06 -2.24
CA THR A 62 7.94 7.86 -3.68
C THR A 62 6.77 6.92 -3.91
N PHE A 63 5.94 7.24 -4.91
CA PHE A 63 4.82 6.40 -5.33
C PHE A 63 5.23 5.60 -6.57
N ARG A 64 5.20 4.28 -6.48
CA ARG A 64 5.66 3.36 -7.52
C ARG A 64 4.55 2.41 -7.94
N ILE A 65 4.31 2.27 -9.24
CA ILE A 65 3.40 1.25 -9.76
C ILE A 65 4.15 -0.08 -9.79
N LEU A 66 3.58 -1.13 -9.19
CA LEU A 66 4.13 -2.48 -9.19
C LEU A 66 3.51 -3.32 -10.30
N GLU A 67 2.20 -3.21 -10.49
CA GLU A 67 1.46 -4.00 -11.46
C GLU A 67 0.20 -3.27 -11.91
N VAL A 68 -0.02 -3.19 -13.22
CA VAL A 68 -1.30 -2.77 -13.80
C VAL A 68 -2.18 -4.00 -13.93
N VAL A 69 -3.43 -3.93 -13.43
CA VAL A 69 -4.35 -5.07 -13.41
C VAL A 69 -5.67 -4.65 -14.06
N ASP A 70 -6.00 -5.20 -15.22
CA ASP A 70 -7.23 -4.84 -15.94
C ASP A 70 -8.49 -5.34 -15.21
N ASP A 71 -8.46 -6.60 -14.78
CA ASP A 71 -9.53 -7.21 -14.01
C ASP A 71 -9.50 -6.74 -12.56
N LYS A 72 -10.47 -5.91 -12.19
CA LYS A 72 -10.58 -5.37 -10.83
C LYS A 72 -10.80 -6.45 -9.77
N ASP A 73 -11.37 -7.60 -10.14
CA ASP A 73 -11.71 -8.65 -9.19
C ASP A 73 -10.45 -9.43 -8.78
N LEU A 74 -9.36 -9.33 -9.55
CA LEU A 74 -8.05 -9.89 -9.20
C LEU A 74 -7.22 -8.98 -8.29
N ILE A 75 -7.55 -7.69 -8.16
CA ILE A 75 -6.75 -6.73 -7.38
C ILE A 75 -6.49 -7.18 -5.93
N PRO A 76 -7.48 -7.70 -5.18
CA PRO A 76 -7.23 -8.18 -3.82
C PRO A 76 -6.19 -9.30 -3.76
N ASP A 77 -6.26 -10.27 -4.68
CA ASP A 77 -5.32 -11.40 -4.72
C ASP A 77 -3.92 -10.93 -5.14
N ARG A 78 -3.84 -9.99 -6.09
CA ARG A 78 -2.55 -9.38 -6.50
C ARG A 78 -1.95 -8.53 -5.38
N GLU A 79 -2.75 -7.78 -4.61
CA GLU A 79 -2.28 -7.02 -3.45
C GLU A 79 -1.65 -7.96 -2.41
N VAL A 80 -2.30 -9.09 -2.13
CA VAL A 80 -1.80 -10.11 -1.19
C VAL A 80 -0.52 -10.77 -1.70
N TYR A 81 -0.46 -11.09 -3.00
CA TYR A 81 0.76 -11.61 -3.63
C TYR A 81 1.93 -10.65 -3.40
N TRP A 82 1.78 -9.36 -3.71
CA TRP A 82 2.84 -8.37 -3.52
C TRP A 82 3.17 -8.09 -2.06
N MET A 83 2.20 -8.13 -1.15
CA MET A 83 2.46 -8.04 0.29
C MET A 83 3.28 -9.24 0.78
N ASN A 84 3.00 -10.45 0.29
CA ASN A 84 3.77 -11.63 0.65
C ASN A 84 5.18 -11.60 0.05
N GLU A 85 5.32 -11.16 -1.19
CA GLU A 85 6.61 -11.07 -1.89
C GLU A 85 7.52 -10.01 -1.24
N LEU A 86 6.97 -8.84 -0.91
CA LEU A 86 7.77 -7.69 -0.47
C LEU A 86 7.85 -7.51 1.05
N GLN A 87 6.99 -8.18 1.82
CA GLN A 87 6.89 -8.05 3.28
C GLN A 87 6.90 -6.57 3.76
N PRO A 88 5.97 -5.72 3.27
CA PRO A 88 5.99 -4.28 3.51
C PRO A 88 5.80 -3.89 4.98
N GLU A 89 6.70 -3.07 5.49
CA GLU A 89 6.78 -2.68 6.90
C GLU A 89 5.61 -1.79 7.33
N TYR A 90 5.12 -0.95 6.43
CA TYR A 90 4.02 -0.01 6.72
C TYR A 90 2.62 -0.63 6.66
N ASN A 91 2.51 -1.83 6.10
CA ASN A 91 1.25 -2.56 6.00
C ASN A 91 0.85 -3.19 7.36
N GLY A 92 1.81 -3.31 8.29
CA GLY A 92 1.65 -4.07 9.52
C GLY A 92 1.93 -5.56 9.30
N LYS A 93 2.03 -6.33 10.39
CA LYS A 93 2.31 -7.78 10.29
C LYS A 93 1.10 -8.52 9.72
N TYR A 94 1.10 -8.76 8.42
CA TYR A 94 0.23 -9.75 7.80
C TYR A 94 0.79 -11.13 8.14
N VAL A 95 0.07 -11.91 8.94
CA VAL A 95 0.39 -13.34 9.10
C VAL A 95 -0.12 -14.02 7.84
N ALA A 96 0.79 -14.27 6.88
CA ALA A 96 0.50 -15.06 5.71
C ALA A 96 0.19 -16.50 6.15
N ILE A 97 -1.09 -16.80 6.38
CA ILE A 97 -1.56 -18.18 6.38
C ILE A 97 -1.40 -18.67 4.94
N GLY A 98 -0.58 -19.71 4.79
CA GLY A 98 -0.09 -20.21 3.52
C GLY A 98 -1.20 -20.51 2.50
N TYR A 99 -0.79 -20.56 1.24
CA TYR A 99 -1.55 -21.04 0.10
C TYR A 99 -2.52 -22.17 0.48
N GLY A 100 -3.82 -21.85 0.62
CA GLY A 100 -4.80 -22.86 1.00
C GLY A 100 -6.02 -22.34 1.75
N GLY A 101 -6.73 -21.37 1.18
CA GLY A 101 -8.17 -21.23 1.43
C GLY A 101 -8.60 -20.42 2.67
N LYS A 102 -9.48 -19.46 2.37
CA LYS A 102 -10.52 -18.84 3.23
C LYS A 102 -10.07 -17.71 4.18
N LYS A 103 -10.50 -16.51 3.75
CA LYS A 103 -10.90 -15.31 4.52
C LYS A 103 -9.80 -14.62 5.32
N PHE A 104 -9.43 -13.45 4.82
CA PHE A 104 -8.68 -12.40 5.50
C PHE A 104 -9.34 -12.04 6.85
N ALA A 105 -8.69 -12.38 7.95
CA ALA A 105 -9.00 -11.77 9.24
C ALA A 105 -7.97 -10.66 9.48
N ARG A 106 -8.43 -9.41 9.65
CA ARG A 106 -7.59 -8.35 10.23
C ARG A 106 -7.01 -8.89 11.54
N ALA A 107 -5.69 -8.96 11.64
CA ALA A 107 -5.05 -9.18 12.92
C ALA A 107 -5.47 -8.04 13.85
N ARG A 108 -6.37 -8.34 14.81
CA ARG A 108 -6.66 -7.45 15.93
C ARG A 108 -5.48 -7.55 16.89
N THR A 109 -4.59 -6.58 16.83
CA THR A 109 -3.65 -6.31 17.92
C THR A 109 -4.32 -5.33 18.88
N TRP A 110 -4.48 -5.76 20.13
CA TRP A 110 -4.84 -4.91 21.27
C TRP A 110 -3.67 -4.01 21.65
#